data_AF-A0A8C0XEM4-F1
#
_entry.id   AF-A0A8C0XEM4-F1
#
_cell.length_a   1.000
_cell.length_b   1.000
_cell.length_c   1.000
_cell.angle_alpha   90.00
_cell.angle_beta   90.00
_cell.angle_gamma   90.00
#
_symmetry.space_group_name_H-M   'P 1'
#
loop_
_entity.id
_entity.type
_entity.pdbx_description
1 polymer ?
#
loop_
_entity_poly.entity_id
_entity_poly.type
_entity_poly.pdbx_seq_one_letter_code
_entity_poly.pdbx_strand_id
1 'polypeptide(L)'
;MICGRWLTILFSFKEDNGVKLVDPLGEMLAPSWEEHATCLANAEEQDMQTVLVDISEKEAVDLHQDAFVVIGRDTRPSSEKLSQSVIDGVTILGGQFYDYGLLTTPQLHYMVCCRNTSGQYGKATIEGYCQKLSKAFVELTKQASCSGDESRCIKVDCANGIGALKLKEMERYFSQGLSVQLFNDGTKGKLNHLCGADFVKSHQKPPQGMEVKFNERCCSFDGDADRIVYYYCDADGHFHLIDGDKIATLISSFLKELLLEIGESLNLCVVQTAYANGSSTQYLEEVMKVFSHFYLLVVSCL
;
A
#
# COMPACT_ATOMS: atom_id res chain seq x y z
N MET A 1 17.64 15.73 18.81
CA MET A 1 16.67 15.59 17.69
C MET A 1 15.72 14.47 18.09
N ILE A 2 14.41 14.54 17.79
CA ILE A 2 13.40 13.69 18.48
C ILE A 2 13.55 12.21 18.08
N CYS A 3 14.24 11.43 18.90
CA CYS A 3 14.59 10.02 18.66
C CYS A 3 13.70 9.08 19.51
N GLY A 4 12.40 9.12 19.28
CA GLY A 4 11.45 8.21 19.93
C GLY A 4 10.25 8.06 19.03
N ARG A 5 10.41 7.24 17.99
CA ARG A 5 9.47 7.24 16.86
C ARG A 5 9.17 5.85 16.28
N TRP A 6 8.06 5.28 16.78
CA TRP A 6 7.04 4.47 16.09
C TRP A 6 7.53 3.41 15.10
N LEU A 7 7.32 2.16 15.49
CA LEU A 7 7.57 0.94 14.72
C LEU A 7 6.24 0.28 14.37
N THR A 8 6.11 -0.45 13.25
CA THR A 8 4.79 -0.86 12.73
C THR A 8 4.82 -1.98 11.67
N ILE A 9 3.88 -2.94 11.76
CA ILE A 9 4.04 -4.32 11.26
C ILE A 9 3.04 -4.71 10.16
N LEU A 10 3.51 -5.46 9.14
CA LEU A 10 2.74 -5.87 7.96
C LEU A 10 3.14 -7.26 7.44
N PHE A 11 2.23 -7.92 6.73
CA PHE A 11 2.02 -9.36 6.76
C PHE A 11 1.85 -10.00 5.35
N SER A 12 2.68 -10.98 4.96
CA SER A 12 2.58 -11.77 3.71
C SER A 12 3.37 -13.10 3.81
N PHE A 13 3.17 -14.19 3.04
CA PHE A 13 2.33 -14.53 1.87
C PHE A 13 1.48 -15.82 2.15
N LYS A 14 0.51 -16.25 1.33
CA LYS A 14 -0.55 -17.29 1.59
C LYS A 14 -0.62 -18.10 2.92
N GLU A 15 0.38 -18.93 3.25
CA GLU A 15 0.46 -19.69 4.52
C GLU A 15 1.45 -19.04 5.52
N ASP A 16 2.45 -18.36 4.97
CA ASP A 16 3.45 -17.58 5.67
C ASP A 16 2.85 -16.31 6.30
N ASN A 17 3.69 -15.66 7.10
CA ASN A 17 3.40 -14.32 7.56
C ASN A 17 4.68 -13.51 7.76
N GLY A 18 4.55 -12.18 7.70
CA GLY A 18 5.70 -11.27 7.70
C GLY A 18 5.67 -10.26 8.83
N VAL A 19 6.80 -9.58 9.03
CA VAL A 19 6.86 -8.35 9.82
C VAL A 19 7.59 -7.32 8.96
N LYS A 20 7.02 -6.12 8.84
CA LYS A 20 7.68 -4.92 8.30
C LYS A 20 7.83 -3.92 9.44
N LEU A 21 8.53 -2.81 9.19
CA LEU A 21 8.73 -1.72 10.14
C LEU A 21 8.52 -0.41 9.37
N VAL A 22 7.66 0.49 9.87
CA VAL A 22 7.31 1.78 9.24
C VAL A 22 7.82 2.91 10.13
N ASP A 23 8.59 3.81 9.54
CA ASP A 23 9.23 4.93 10.20
C ASP A 23 8.24 6.12 10.40
N PRO A 24 8.59 7.11 11.25
CA PRO A 24 7.70 8.18 11.72
C PRO A 24 6.85 8.95 10.68
N LEU A 25 7.34 9.20 9.48
CA LEU A 25 6.62 9.96 8.45
C LEU A 25 5.76 9.07 7.55
N GLY A 26 5.72 7.75 7.82
CA GLY A 26 5.03 6.75 7.02
C GLY A 26 5.89 6.17 5.90
N GLU A 27 7.21 6.33 5.97
CA GLU A 27 8.21 5.70 5.12
C GLU A 27 8.58 4.28 5.62
N MET A 28 9.25 3.48 4.79
CA MET A 28 9.84 2.22 5.26
C MET A 28 11.00 2.51 6.21
N LEU A 29 11.26 1.60 7.16
CA LEU A 29 12.43 1.64 8.03
C LEU A 29 13.71 2.05 7.28
N ALA A 30 14.48 2.97 7.86
CA ALA A 30 15.79 3.34 7.37
C ALA A 30 16.69 2.11 7.12
N PRO A 31 17.32 1.96 5.92
CA PRO A 31 18.10 0.76 5.59
C PRO A 31 19.24 0.43 6.57
N SER A 32 19.79 1.43 7.28
CA SER A 32 20.81 1.19 8.32
C SER A 32 20.29 0.42 9.53
N TRP A 33 18.97 0.34 9.73
CA TRP A 33 18.32 -0.42 10.81
C TRP A 33 17.92 -1.84 10.40
N GLU A 34 18.00 -2.19 9.12
CA GLU A 34 17.73 -3.57 8.65
C GLU A 34 18.76 -4.57 9.21
N GLU A 35 20.03 -4.17 9.36
CA GLU A 35 21.08 -4.97 10.01
C GLU A 35 20.73 -5.27 11.48
N HIS A 36 20.25 -4.27 12.23
CA HIS A 36 19.87 -4.44 13.64
C HIS A 36 18.68 -5.39 13.80
N ALA A 37 17.66 -5.23 12.97
CA ALA A 37 16.50 -6.13 12.95
C ALA A 37 16.91 -7.57 12.59
N THR A 38 17.83 -7.72 11.63
CA THR A 38 18.39 -9.03 11.23
C THR A 38 19.22 -9.65 12.37
N CYS A 39 20.04 -8.86 13.05
CA CYS A 39 20.85 -9.32 14.18
C CYS A 39 19.98 -9.83 15.33
N LEU A 40 18.96 -9.04 15.72
CA LEU A 40 18.03 -9.42 16.79
C LEU A 40 17.18 -10.64 16.42
N ALA A 41 16.75 -10.77 15.16
CA ALA A 41 15.97 -11.92 14.70
C ALA A 41 16.77 -13.23 14.63
N ASN A 42 18.10 -13.16 14.54
CA ASN A 42 19.00 -14.32 14.54
C ASN A 42 19.70 -14.55 15.90
N ALA A 43 19.35 -13.77 16.94
CA ALA A 43 19.92 -13.94 18.27
C ALA A 43 19.32 -15.16 18.98
N GLU A 44 20.17 -16.00 19.58
CA GLU A 44 19.72 -17.05 20.50
C GLU A 44 19.10 -16.42 21.76
N GLU A 45 18.15 -17.11 22.39
CA GLU A 45 17.38 -16.58 23.54
C GLU A 45 18.28 -16.10 24.69
N GLN A 46 19.38 -16.80 24.93
CA GLN A 46 20.39 -16.47 25.95
C GLN A 46 21.22 -15.21 25.65
N ASP A 47 21.34 -14.83 24.36
CA ASP A 47 22.19 -13.75 23.86
C ASP A 47 21.36 -12.48 23.53
N MET A 48 20.02 -12.60 23.50
CA MET A 48 19.09 -11.53 23.15
C MET A 48 19.26 -10.25 23.98
N GLN A 49 19.53 -10.37 25.29
CA GLN A 49 19.78 -9.20 26.15
C GLN A 49 21.06 -8.46 25.74
N THR A 50 22.13 -9.19 25.41
CA THR A 50 23.40 -8.61 24.95
C THR A 50 23.20 -7.86 23.64
N VAL A 51 22.53 -8.49 22.66
CA VAL A 51 22.25 -7.86 21.35
C VAL A 51 21.44 -6.57 21.49
N LEU A 52 20.43 -6.53 22.38
CA LEU A 52 19.65 -5.32 22.65
C LEU A 52 20.49 -4.20 23.29
N VAL A 53 21.43 -4.53 24.18
CA VAL A 53 22.37 -3.56 24.77
C VAL A 53 23.33 -3.04 23.69
N ASP A 54 23.93 -3.92 22.89
CA ASP A 54 24.87 -3.56 21.83
C ASP A 54 24.23 -2.63 20.79
N ILE A 55 22.99 -2.90 20.38
CA ILE A 55 22.22 -2.01 19.48
C ILE A 55 21.96 -0.65 20.15
N SER A 56 21.58 -0.66 21.44
CA SER A 56 21.29 0.58 22.19
C SER A 56 22.52 1.46 22.36
N GLU A 57 23.70 0.87 22.60
CA GLU A 57 24.97 1.60 22.69
C GLU A 57 25.45 2.08 21.30
N LYS A 58 25.36 1.23 20.26
CA LYS A 58 25.80 1.56 18.87
C LYS A 58 25.01 2.73 18.29
N GLU A 59 23.69 2.76 18.49
CA GLU A 59 22.80 3.83 17.99
C GLU A 59 22.55 4.96 19.02
N ALA A 60 23.21 4.91 20.18
CA ALA A 60 23.07 5.88 21.27
C ALA A 60 21.61 6.14 21.69
N VAL A 61 20.84 5.06 21.86
CA VAL A 61 19.41 5.08 22.22
C VAL A 61 19.23 5.54 23.67
N ASP A 62 18.41 6.57 23.88
CA ASP A 62 18.02 7.01 25.23
C ASP A 62 16.93 6.09 25.80
N LEU A 63 17.35 5.13 26.63
CA LEU A 63 16.46 4.18 27.32
C LEU A 63 15.55 4.84 28.38
N HIS A 64 15.71 6.14 28.67
CA HIS A 64 14.79 6.91 29.50
C HIS A 64 13.70 7.63 28.69
N GLN A 65 13.79 7.63 27.36
CA GLN A 65 12.77 8.23 26.50
C GLN A 65 11.58 7.27 26.31
N ASP A 66 10.35 7.78 26.53
CA ASP A 66 9.11 7.02 26.30
C ASP A 66 9.04 6.51 24.84
N ALA A 67 9.03 5.18 24.68
CA ALA A 67 8.77 4.52 23.40
C ALA A 67 7.27 4.34 23.17
N PHE A 68 6.81 4.54 21.94
CA PHE A 68 5.42 4.25 21.53
C PHE A 68 5.40 3.55 20.17
N VAL A 69 4.70 2.41 20.10
CA VAL A 69 4.55 1.57 18.90
C VAL A 69 3.09 1.57 18.41
N VAL A 70 2.90 1.58 17.08
CA VAL A 70 1.57 1.48 16.47
C VAL A 70 1.46 0.16 15.73
N ILE A 71 0.36 -0.56 15.96
CA ILE A 71 0.18 -1.91 15.44
C ILE A 71 -1.08 -1.95 14.58
N GLY A 72 -1.02 -2.72 13.50
CA GLY A 72 -2.12 -3.04 12.61
C GLY A 72 -1.85 -4.37 11.95
N ARG A 73 -2.88 -5.00 11.39
CA ARG A 73 -2.76 -6.33 10.78
C ARG A 73 -3.73 -6.57 9.62
N ASP A 74 -3.38 -7.53 8.78
CA ASP A 74 -4.25 -8.04 7.72
C ASP A 74 -5.19 -9.15 8.24
N THR A 75 -5.88 -9.85 7.32
CA THR A 75 -6.87 -10.89 7.64
C THR A 75 -6.31 -12.30 7.82
N ARG A 76 -4.98 -12.51 7.90
CA ARG A 76 -4.43 -13.87 8.04
C ARG A 76 -4.70 -14.49 9.41
N PRO A 77 -4.91 -15.82 9.50
CA PRO A 77 -5.15 -16.50 10.78
C PRO A 77 -4.03 -16.33 11.81
N SER A 78 -2.78 -16.21 11.38
CA SER A 78 -1.62 -16.04 12.29
C SER A 78 -1.39 -14.59 12.73
N SER A 79 -1.99 -13.59 12.05
CA SER A 79 -1.71 -12.18 12.31
C SER A 79 -2.16 -11.71 13.70
N GLU A 80 -3.20 -12.31 14.29
CA GLU A 80 -3.61 -12.00 15.67
C GLU A 80 -2.56 -12.45 16.69
N LYS A 81 -2.03 -13.68 16.56
CA LYS A 81 -0.97 -14.19 17.44
C LYS A 81 0.32 -13.39 17.30
N LEU A 82 0.72 -13.05 16.08
CA LEU A 82 1.93 -12.26 15.83
C LEU A 82 1.79 -10.83 16.35
N SER A 83 0.62 -10.21 16.18
CA SER A 83 0.28 -8.92 16.79
C SER A 83 0.42 -8.97 18.31
N GLN A 84 0.02 -10.07 18.96
CA GLN A 84 0.21 -10.23 20.41
C GLN A 84 1.68 -10.38 20.79
N SER A 85 2.47 -11.21 20.10
CA SER A 85 3.91 -11.35 20.39
C SER A 85 4.69 -10.03 20.30
N VAL A 86 4.24 -9.12 19.44
CA VAL A 86 4.80 -7.77 19.31
C VAL A 86 4.37 -6.89 20.50
N ILE A 87 3.09 -6.96 20.90
CA ILE A 87 2.61 -6.29 22.11
C ILE A 87 3.40 -6.76 23.34
N ASP A 88 3.68 -8.06 23.45
CA ASP A 88 4.46 -8.64 24.54
C ASP A 88 5.90 -8.07 24.55
N GLY A 89 6.55 -8.01 23.39
CA GLY A 89 7.89 -7.43 23.22
C GLY A 89 7.97 -5.92 23.51
N VAL A 90 6.94 -5.15 23.15
CA VAL A 90 6.86 -3.73 23.52
C VAL A 90 6.62 -3.56 25.02
N THR A 91 5.75 -4.38 25.60
CA THR A 91 5.36 -4.30 27.02
C THR A 91 6.52 -4.68 27.95
N ILE A 92 7.30 -5.71 27.62
CA ILE A 92 8.44 -6.15 28.45
C ILE A 92 9.59 -5.13 28.48
N LEU A 93 9.74 -4.34 27.41
CA LEU A 93 10.68 -3.21 27.34
C LEU A 93 10.11 -1.90 27.92
N GLY A 94 8.92 -1.93 28.52
CA GLY A 94 8.29 -0.75 29.13
C GLY A 94 7.69 0.25 28.14
N GLY A 95 7.63 -0.09 26.85
CA GLY A 95 7.06 0.76 25.81
C GLY A 95 5.53 0.82 25.85
N GLN A 96 4.98 1.92 25.31
CA GLN A 96 3.54 2.09 25.09
C GLN A 96 3.16 1.58 23.70
N PHE A 97 1.90 1.21 23.50
CA PHE A 97 1.40 0.81 22.18
C PHE A 97 -0.05 1.23 21.91
N TYR A 98 -0.43 1.18 20.63
CA TYR A 98 -1.81 1.28 20.19
C TYR A 98 -2.07 0.30 19.02
N ASP A 99 -2.89 -0.72 19.25
CA ASP A 99 -3.36 -1.62 18.21
C ASP A 99 -4.62 -1.05 17.52
N TYR A 100 -4.53 -0.81 16.21
CA TYR A 100 -5.67 -0.47 15.36
C TYR A 100 -6.45 -1.71 14.88
N GLY A 101 -5.92 -2.91 15.09
CA GLY A 101 -6.49 -4.15 14.60
C GLY A 101 -6.38 -4.25 13.08
N LEU A 102 -7.48 -4.64 12.43
CA LEU A 102 -7.55 -4.87 10.99
C LEU A 102 -7.41 -3.58 10.17
N LEU A 103 -6.31 -3.45 9.40
CA LEU A 103 -5.99 -2.33 8.51
C LEU A 103 -5.30 -2.80 7.22
N THR A 104 -5.44 -2.02 6.13
CA THR A 104 -4.55 -2.19 4.96
C THR A 104 -3.15 -1.63 5.24
N THR A 105 -2.15 -2.05 4.45
CA THR A 105 -0.80 -1.49 4.49
C THR A 105 -0.82 0.05 4.38
N PRO A 106 -1.44 0.69 3.37
CA PRO A 106 -1.50 2.14 3.28
C PRO A 106 -2.23 2.85 4.43
N GLN A 107 -3.27 2.22 5.02
CA GLN A 107 -3.95 2.79 6.18
C GLN A 107 -3.04 2.88 7.38
N LEU A 108 -2.20 1.86 7.59
CA LEU A 108 -1.32 1.77 8.73
C LEU A 108 -0.18 2.80 8.65
N HIS A 109 0.45 2.96 7.48
CA HIS A 109 1.41 4.06 7.19
C HIS A 109 0.77 5.45 7.43
N TYR A 110 -0.50 5.62 7.03
CA TYR A 110 -1.25 6.86 7.29
C TYR A 110 -1.44 7.13 8.79
N MET A 111 -1.71 6.11 9.63
CA MET A 111 -1.85 6.31 11.08
C MET A 111 -0.54 6.79 11.72
N VAL A 112 0.59 6.21 11.33
CA VAL A 112 1.94 6.57 11.82
C VAL A 112 2.24 8.02 11.46
N CYS A 113 2.10 8.39 10.18
CA CYS A 113 2.34 9.76 9.71
C CYS A 113 1.44 10.80 10.41
N CYS A 114 0.13 10.50 10.56
CA CYS A 114 -0.81 11.41 11.21
C CYS A 114 -0.50 11.65 12.70
N ARG A 115 -0.06 10.61 13.43
CA ARG A 115 0.36 10.76 14.84
C ARG A 115 1.62 11.61 14.95
N ASN A 116 2.60 11.36 14.08
CA ASN A 116 3.89 12.04 14.10
C ASN A 116 3.87 13.48 13.60
N THR A 117 2.89 13.85 12.78
CA THR A 117 2.67 15.23 12.30
C THR A 117 1.71 16.01 13.20
N SER A 118 1.39 15.52 14.40
CA SER A 118 0.44 16.13 15.34
C SER A 118 -0.91 16.46 14.70
N GLY A 119 -1.38 15.60 13.79
CA GLY A 119 -2.62 15.78 13.05
C GLY A 119 -2.54 16.65 11.80
N GLN A 120 -1.39 17.28 11.48
CA GLN A 120 -1.25 18.14 10.28
C GLN A 120 -1.45 17.36 8.97
N TYR A 121 -1.01 16.10 8.90
CA TYR A 121 -1.26 15.25 7.72
C TYR A 121 -2.71 14.73 7.66
N GLY A 122 -3.41 14.69 8.79
CA GLY A 122 -4.78 14.18 8.90
C GLY A 122 -5.08 13.60 10.29
N LYS A 123 -6.33 13.18 10.49
CA LYS A 123 -6.78 12.49 11.72
C LYS A 123 -6.36 11.02 11.66
N ALA A 124 -5.61 10.55 12.67
CA ALA A 124 -5.11 9.17 12.77
C ALA A 124 -6.22 8.15 13.15
N THR A 125 -7.29 8.08 12.35
CA THR A 125 -8.38 7.12 12.45
C THR A 125 -8.79 6.62 11.07
N ILE A 126 -9.46 5.46 11.00
CA ILE A 126 -10.01 4.91 9.75
C ILE A 126 -10.97 5.91 9.10
N GLU A 127 -11.83 6.55 9.91
CA GLU A 127 -12.70 7.64 9.47
C GLU A 127 -11.90 8.78 8.80
N GLY A 128 -10.79 9.22 9.41
CA GLY A 128 -9.93 10.29 8.89
C GLY A 128 -9.28 9.92 7.56
N TYR A 129 -8.79 8.67 7.43
CA TYR A 129 -8.28 8.13 6.17
C TYR A 129 -9.35 8.17 5.07
N CYS A 130 -10.54 7.62 5.35
CA CYS A 130 -11.65 7.58 4.40
C CYS A 130 -12.11 9.00 4.00
N GLN A 131 -12.25 9.91 4.96
CA GLN A 131 -12.63 11.31 4.71
C GLN A 131 -11.59 12.08 3.89
N LYS A 132 -10.29 11.91 4.17
CA LYS A 132 -9.21 12.60 3.44
C LYS A 132 -9.21 12.19 1.97
N LEU A 133 -9.25 10.89 1.69
CA LEU A 133 -9.20 10.36 0.33
C LEU A 133 -10.49 10.61 -0.45
N SER A 134 -11.67 10.39 0.16
CA SER A 134 -12.95 10.62 -0.52
C SER A 134 -13.18 12.09 -0.84
N LYS A 135 -12.80 13.01 0.06
CA LYS A 135 -12.88 14.46 -0.20
C LYS A 135 -12.00 14.88 -1.36
N ALA A 136 -10.76 14.38 -1.42
CA ALA A 136 -9.85 14.66 -2.53
C ALA A 136 -10.38 14.09 -3.86
N PHE A 137 -10.88 12.85 -3.85
CA PHE A 137 -11.49 12.22 -5.02
C PHE A 137 -12.72 12.98 -5.54
N VAL A 138 -13.63 13.39 -4.65
CA VAL A 138 -14.81 14.19 -5.01
C VAL A 138 -14.39 15.54 -5.57
N GLU A 139 -13.43 16.24 -4.96
CA GLU A 139 -12.94 17.53 -5.46
C GLU A 139 -12.36 17.41 -6.88
N LEU A 140 -11.50 16.41 -7.13
CA LEU A 140 -10.90 16.16 -8.44
C LEU A 140 -11.93 15.76 -9.51
N THR A 141 -13.02 15.08 -9.12
CA THR A 141 -14.03 14.57 -10.07
C THR A 141 -15.22 15.51 -10.27
N LYS A 142 -15.35 16.61 -9.53
CA LYS A 142 -16.44 17.60 -9.68
C LYS A 142 -16.62 18.13 -11.10
N GLN A 143 -15.51 18.36 -11.80
CA GLN A 143 -15.51 18.95 -13.16
C GLN A 143 -15.51 17.88 -14.27
N ALA A 144 -15.41 16.60 -13.90
CA ALA A 144 -15.38 15.50 -14.87
C ALA A 144 -16.78 15.29 -15.47
N SER A 145 -16.91 15.63 -16.76
CA SER A 145 -18.13 15.46 -17.55
C SER A 145 -18.37 13.99 -17.90
N CYS A 146 -18.78 13.18 -16.92
CA CYS A 146 -19.11 11.76 -17.11
C CYS A 146 -20.48 11.61 -17.79
N SER A 147 -20.47 11.26 -19.08
CA SER A 147 -21.68 10.91 -19.83
C SER A 147 -22.19 9.51 -19.45
N GLY A 148 -23.13 9.43 -18.51
CA GLY A 148 -23.88 8.21 -18.16
C GLY A 148 -23.33 7.39 -16.99
N ASP A 149 -24.23 6.72 -16.26
CA ASP A 149 -23.94 5.99 -15.01
C ASP A 149 -22.91 4.86 -15.18
N GLU A 150 -22.89 4.17 -16.33
CA GLU A 150 -21.97 3.05 -16.57
C GLU A 150 -20.49 3.48 -16.49
N SER A 151 -20.18 4.73 -16.88
CA SER A 151 -18.82 5.30 -16.79
C SER A 151 -18.29 5.45 -15.36
N ARG A 152 -19.16 5.35 -14.35
CA ARG A 152 -18.85 5.49 -12.92
C ARG A 152 -18.87 4.17 -12.16
N CYS A 153 -19.07 3.03 -12.82
CA CYS A 153 -18.92 1.73 -12.18
C CYS A 153 -17.45 1.25 -12.20
N ILE A 154 -17.04 0.51 -11.18
CA ILE A 154 -15.79 -0.24 -11.13
C ILE A 154 -16.02 -1.58 -10.42
N LYS A 155 -15.54 -2.67 -11.02
CA LYS A 155 -15.49 -3.98 -10.36
C LYS A 155 -14.12 -4.20 -9.75
N VAL A 156 -14.07 -4.55 -8.47
CA VAL A 156 -12.83 -4.65 -7.68
C VAL A 156 -12.69 -6.06 -7.13
N ASP A 157 -11.72 -6.81 -7.67
CA ASP A 157 -11.23 -8.06 -7.09
C ASP A 157 -10.36 -7.74 -5.87
N CYS A 158 -10.87 -8.04 -4.68
CA CYS A 158 -10.24 -7.70 -3.41
C CYS A 158 -9.32 -8.82 -2.89
N ALA A 159 -8.94 -9.78 -3.74
CA ALA A 159 -8.01 -10.88 -3.46
C ALA A 159 -8.33 -11.78 -2.24
N ASN A 160 -9.56 -11.71 -1.71
CA ASN A 160 -9.97 -12.25 -0.42
C ASN A 160 -9.19 -11.68 0.78
N GLY A 161 -8.66 -10.46 0.65
CA GLY A 161 -7.82 -9.76 1.61
C GLY A 161 -8.50 -8.60 2.34
N ILE A 162 -7.72 -7.88 3.16
CA ILE A 162 -8.21 -6.81 4.03
C ILE A 162 -8.79 -5.62 3.24
N GLY A 163 -8.35 -5.43 1.98
CA GLY A 163 -8.89 -4.42 1.07
C GLY A 163 -10.42 -4.51 0.88
N ALA A 164 -11.00 -5.71 0.91
CA ALA A 164 -12.45 -5.90 0.78
C ALA A 164 -13.24 -5.23 1.92
N LEU A 165 -12.83 -5.49 3.16
CA LEU A 165 -13.45 -4.94 4.36
C LEU A 165 -13.33 -3.40 4.37
N LYS A 166 -12.15 -2.89 4.01
CA LYS A 166 -11.85 -1.46 4.06
C LYS A 166 -12.48 -0.65 2.93
N LEU A 167 -12.59 -1.22 1.73
CA LEU A 167 -13.34 -0.57 0.65
C LEU A 167 -14.85 -0.56 0.94
N LYS A 168 -15.40 -1.60 1.58
CA LYS A 168 -16.79 -1.63 2.07
C LYS A 168 -17.06 -0.63 3.20
N GLU A 169 -16.11 -0.44 4.12
CA GLU A 169 -16.17 0.64 5.11
C GLU A 169 -16.20 2.02 4.43
N MET A 170 -15.41 2.20 3.37
CA MET A 170 -15.23 3.43 2.62
C MET A 170 -16.37 3.74 1.61
N GLU A 171 -17.16 2.75 1.18
CA GLU A 171 -18.25 2.87 0.20
C GLU A 171 -19.20 4.06 0.49
N ARG A 172 -19.57 4.23 1.77
CA ARG A 172 -20.45 5.32 2.24
C ARG A 172 -19.95 6.74 1.93
N TYR A 173 -18.65 6.91 1.68
CA TYR A 173 -18.01 8.20 1.40
C TYR A 173 -17.95 8.52 -0.11
N PHE A 174 -18.30 7.60 -1.00
CA PHE A 174 -18.28 7.77 -2.47
C PHE A 174 -19.65 8.09 -3.09
N SER A 175 -20.68 8.31 -2.27
CA SER A 175 -22.12 8.22 -2.55
C SER A 175 -22.72 9.13 -3.65
N GLN A 176 -21.91 9.88 -4.40
CA GLN A 176 -22.34 10.71 -5.53
C GLN A 176 -21.45 10.59 -6.79
N GLY A 177 -20.38 9.78 -6.77
CA GLY A 177 -19.35 9.80 -7.83
C GLY A 177 -18.83 8.45 -8.34
N LEU A 178 -18.93 7.38 -7.56
CA LEU A 178 -18.36 6.07 -7.92
C LEU A 178 -19.22 4.92 -7.39
N SER A 179 -19.60 3.99 -8.26
CA SER A 179 -20.25 2.72 -7.92
C SER A 179 -19.20 1.61 -7.88
N VAL A 180 -19.05 0.96 -6.73
CA VAL A 180 -18.01 -0.04 -6.50
C VAL A 180 -18.65 -1.42 -6.31
N GLN A 181 -18.29 -2.39 -7.15
CA GLN A 181 -18.73 -3.78 -7.01
C GLN A 181 -17.57 -4.63 -6.50
N LEU A 182 -17.70 -5.19 -5.29
CA LEU A 182 -16.67 -6.00 -4.65
C LEU A 182 -16.78 -7.48 -5.06
N PHE A 183 -15.67 -8.05 -5.50
CA PHE A 183 -15.49 -9.48 -5.79
C PHE A 183 -14.35 -10.02 -4.94
N ASN A 184 -14.35 -11.34 -4.66
CA ASN A 184 -13.35 -11.99 -3.81
C ASN A 184 -13.16 -11.24 -2.48
N ASP A 185 -14.24 -11.17 -1.70
CA ASP A 185 -14.34 -10.34 -0.50
C ASP A 185 -13.90 -11.04 0.82
N GLY A 186 -13.38 -12.27 0.72
CA GLY A 186 -12.99 -13.08 1.87
C GLY A 186 -14.11 -13.96 2.45
N THR A 187 -15.36 -13.87 1.96
CA THR A 187 -16.47 -14.69 2.50
C THR A 187 -16.44 -16.16 2.10
N LYS A 188 -15.84 -16.49 0.94
CA LYS A 188 -15.83 -17.85 0.37
C LYS A 188 -14.48 -18.27 -0.22
N GLY A 189 -13.64 -17.31 -0.61
CA GLY A 189 -12.35 -17.57 -1.24
C GLY A 189 -11.19 -17.55 -0.26
N LYS A 190 -10.04 -18.09 -0.67
CA LYS A 190 -8.77 -18.02 0.08
C LYS A 190 -7.96 -16.80 -0.40
N LEU A 191 -7.20 -16.20 0.52
CA LEU A 191 -6.30 -15.08 0.25
C LEU A 191 -5.37 -15.36 -0.94
N ASN A 192 -5.33 -14.44 -1.92
CA ASN A 192 -4.52 -14.53 -3.15
C ASN A 192 -4.67 -15.87 -3.91
N HIS A 193 -5.82 -16.55 -3.81
CA HIS A 193 -6.05 -17.86 -4.45
C HIS A 193 -6.79 -17.72 -5.78
N LEU A 194 -6.04 -17.78 -6.88
CA LEU A 194 -6.54 -17.62 -8.25
C LEU A 194 -7.23 -16.26 -8.49
N CYS A 195 -6.83 -15.27 -7.68
CA CYS A 195 -7.30 -13.89 -7.66
C CYS A 195 -6.20 -12.97 -7.13
N GLY A 196 -6.40 -11.65 -7.26
CA GLY A 196 -5.51 -10.60 -6.80
C GLY A 196 -4.49 -10.12 -7.84
N ALA A 197 -3.88 -8.97 -7.57
CA ALA A 197 -3.02 -8.25 -8.51
C ALA A 197 -1.86 -9.10 -9.05
N ASP A 198 -1.18 -9.86 -8.18
CA ASP A 198 -0.10 -10.79 -8.56
C ASP A 198 -0.58 -11.87 -9.52
N PHE A 199 -1.76 -12.46 -9.27
CA PHE A 199 -2.32 -13.49 -10.13
C PHE A 199 -2.64 -12.91 -11.51
N VAL A 200 -3.30 -11.77 -11.57
CA VAL A 200 -3.71 -11.11 -12.81
C VAL A 200 -2.51 -10.63 -13.62
N LYS A 201 -1.50 -10.01 -12.98
CA LYS A 201 -0.24 -9.59 -13.63
C LYS A 201 0.54 -10.79 -14.20
N SER A 202 0.63 -11.89 -13.44
CA SER A 202 1.44 -13.05 -13.82
C SER A 202 0.78 -13.93 -14.88
N HIS A 203 -0.55 -14.08 -14.84
CA HIS A 203 -1.29 -14.99 -15.74
C HIS A 203 -2.01 -14.26 -16.88
N GLN A 204 -2.04 -12.91 -16.87
CA GLN A 204 -2.69 -12.04 -17.86
C GLN A 204 -4.11 -12.50 -18.22
N LYS A 205 -4.93 -12.74 -17.19
CA LYS A 205 -6.33 -13.17 -17.33
C LYS A 205 -7.18 -12.71 -16.14
N PRO A 206 -8.52 -12.70 -16.24
CA PRO A 206 -9.41 -12.35 -15.14
C PRO A 206 -9.23 -13.27 -13.91
N PRO A 207 -9.47 -12.73 -12.69
CA PRO A 207 -9.46 -13.52 -11.47
C PRO A 207 -10.67 -14.47 -11.39
N GLN A 208 -10.52 -15.57 -10.67
CA GLN A 208 -11.62 -16.52 -10.44
C GLN A 208 -12.77 -15.85 -9.69
N GLY A 209 -14.01 -16.19 -10.07
CA GLY A 209 -15.23 -15.68 -9.44
C GLY A 209 -15.70 -14.31 -9.97
N MET A 210 -15.02 -13.75 -10.97
CA MET A 210 -15.32 -12.44 -11.55
C MET A 210 -15.47 -12.55 -13.07
N GLU A 211 -16.66 -12.26 -13.60
CA GLU A 211 -16.87 -12.11 -15.03
C GLU A 211 -16.55 -10.67 -15.47
N VAL A 212 -15.66 -10.54 -16.46
CA VAL A 212 -15.28 -9.28 -17.09
C VAL A 212 -15.90 -9.24 -18.49
N LYS A 213 -16.83 -8.32 -18.71
CA LYS A 213 -17.51 -8.11 -19.99
C LYS A 213 -16.81 -7.01 -20.79
N PHE A 214 -17.21 -6.86 -22.05
CA PHE A 214 -16.73 -5.79 -22.92
C PHE A 214 -16.86 -4.42 -22.26
N ASN A 215 -15.77 -3.65 -22.28
CA ASN A 215 -15.70 -2.26 -21.81
C ASN A 215 -16.04 -2.04 -20.31
N GLU A 216 -16.07 -3.09 -19.49
CA GLU A 216 -16.18 -2.95 -18.03
C GLU A 216 -14.82 -2.58 -17.42
N ARG A 217 -14.76 -1.50 -16.62
CA ARG A 217 -13.56 -1.14 -15.87
C ARG A 217 -13.40 -2.05 -14.65
N CYS A 218 -12.33 -2.84 -14.64
CA CYS A 218 -12.00 -3.74 -13.54
C CYS A 218 -10.61 -3.44 -12.97
N CYS A 219 -10.41 -3.78 -11.69
CA CYS A 219 -9.10 -3.83 -11.06
C CYS A 219 -9.01 -4.95 -10.01
N SER A 220 -7.79 -5.36 -9.70
CA SER A 220 -7.46 -6.25 -8.58
C SER A 220 -6.55 -5.51 -7.60
N PHE A 221 -6.86 -5.63 -6.31
CA PHE A 221 -5.88 -5.43 -5.24
C PHE A 221 -5.06 -6.70 -5.01
N ASP A 222 -4.01 -6.62 -4.20
CA ASP A 222 -3.42 -7.77 -3.53
C ASP A 222 -3.93 -7.91 -2.07
N GLY A 223 -3.29 -8.77 -1.28
CA GLY A 223 -3.83 -9.23 0.01
C GLY A 223 -3.95 -8.15 1.07
N ASP A 224 -2.93 -7.30 1.21
CA ASP A 224 -2.84 -6.16 2.12
C ASP A 224 -3.19 -4.81 1.47
N ALA A 225 -3.54 -4.84 0.18
CA ALA A 225 -3.98 -3.71 -0.65
C ALA A 225 -2.97 -2.56 -0.72
N ASP A 226 -1.68 -2.89 -0.91
CA ASP A 226 -0.64 -1.94 -1.30
C ASP A 226 -0.35 -1.94 -2.81
N ARG A 227 -0.81 -2.97 -3.54
CA ARG A 227 -0.67 -3.08 -4.99
C ARG A 227 -2.03 -3.12 -5.70
N ILE A 228 -2.08 -2.50 -6.88
CA ILE A 228 -3.26 -2.47 -7.76
C ILE A 228 -2.86 -2.68 -9.22
N VAL A 229 -3.67 -3.45 -9.95
CA VAL A 229 -3.64 -3.52 -11.42
C VAL A 229 -5.05 -3.32 -11.96
N TYR A 230 -5.17 -2.63 -13.10
CA TYR A 230 -6.42 -2.47 -13.84
C TYR A 230 -6.45 -3.43 -15.03
N TYR A 231 -7.64 -3.72 -15.54
CA TYR A 231 -7.84 -4.51 -16.76
C TYR A 231 -9.25 -4.33 -17.33
N TYR A 232 -9.42 -4.73 -18.59
CA TYR A 232 -10.70 -4.79 -19.30
C TYR A 232 -10.64 -5.89 -20.37
N CYS A 233 -11.80 -6.22 -20.94
CA CYS A 233 -11.89 -7.03 -22.16
C CYS A 233 -12.33 -6.17 -23.35
N ASP A 234 -11.72 -6.38 -24.53
CA ASP A 234 -12.13 -5.73 -25.77
C ASP A 234 -13.37 -6.38 -26.40
N ALA A 235 -13.79 -5.88 -27.58
CA ALA A 235 -15.01 -6.32 -28.26
C ALA A 235 -14.94 -7.78 -28.75
N ASP A 236 -13.72 -8.29 -28.99
CA ASP A 236 -13.46 -9.68 -29.36
C ASP A 236 -13.26 -10.59 -28.13
N GLY A 237 -13.27 -10.01 -26.93
CA GLY A 237 -13.10 -10.70 -25.65
C GLY A 237 -11.64 -10.91 -25.23
N HIS A 238 -10.66 -10.28 -25.88
CA HIS A 238 -9.27 -10.37 -25.45
C HIS A 238 -9.05 -9.57 -24.16
N PHE A 239 -8.26 -10.15 -23.26
CA PHE A 239 -7.91 -9.53 -21.98
C PHE A 239 -6.78 -8.50 -22.15
N HIS A 240 -7.00 -7.28 -21.68
CA HIS A 240 -6.02 -6.20 -21.72
C HIS A 240 -5.62 -5.76 -20.31
N LEU A 241 -4.35 -6.00 -19.98
CA LEU A 241 -3.77 -5.57 -18.70
C LEU A 241 -3.38 -4.09 -18.70
N ILE A 242 -3.68 -3.39 -17.61
CA ILE A 242 -3.24 -2.04 -17.27
C ILE A 242 -2.46 -2.12 -15.94
N ASP A 243 -1.15 -2.34 -16.04
CA ASP A 243 -0.24 -2.52 -14.92
C ASP A 243 0.42 -1.19 -14.47
N GLY A 244 1.37 -1.28 -13.53
CA GLY A 244 2.03 -0.13 -12.93
C GLY A 244 2.62 0.87 -13.92
N ASP A 245 3.22 0.41 -15.02
CA ASP A 245 3.76 1.30 -16.07
C ASP A 245 2.65 2.09 -16.78
N LYS A 246 1.53 1.43 -17.11
CA LYS A 246 0.37 2.08 -17.73
C LYS A 246 -0.34 3.04 -16.76
N ILE A 247 -0.35 2.75 -15.46
CA ILE A 247 -0.87 3.64 -14.42
C ILE A 247 0.06 4.86 -14.24
N ALA A 248 1.38 4.65 -14.17
CA ALA A 248 2.37 5.71 -14.02
C ALA A 248 2.39 6.67 -15.24
N THR A 249 2.37 6.12 -16.45
CA THR A 249 2.27 6.92 -17.68
C THR A 249 0.98 7.74 -17.74
N LEU A 250 -0.18 7.14 -17.41
CA LEU A 250 -1.47 7.85 -17.33
C LEU A 250 -1.42 9.02 -16.34
N ILE A 251 -0.95 8.79 -15.11
CA ILE A 251 -0.83 9.84 -14.08
C ILE A 251 0.15 10.93 -14.54
N SER A 252 1.29 10.56 -15.15
CA SER A 252 2.26 11.53 -15.66
C SER A 252 1.70 12.40 -16.79
N SER A 253 0.83 11.85 -17.66
CA SER A 253 0.16 12.64 -18.71
C SER A 253 -0.80 13.66 -18.12
N PHE A 254 -1.68 13.20 -17.23
CA PHE A 254 -2.62 14.07 -16.54
C PHE A 254 -1.92 15.21 -15.78
N LEU A 255 -0.85 14.92 -15.04
CA LEU A 255 -0.07 15.95 -14.35
C LEU A 255 0.62 16.91 -15.33
N LYS A 256 1.17 16.42 -16.44
CA LYS A 256 1.81 17.28 -17.45
C LYS A 256 0.80 18.21 -18.12
N GLU A 257 -0.39 17.71 -18.46
CA GLU A 257 -1.48 18.50 -19.04
C GLU A 257 -1.87 19.65 -18.11
N LEU A 258 -2.09 19.36 -16.81
CA LEU A 258 -2.38 20.40 -15.81
C LEU A 258 -1.26 21.45 -15.68
N LEU A 259 0.02 21.05 -15.70
CA LEU A 259 1.15 21.98 -15.65
C LEU A 259 1.19 22.91 -16.87
N LEU A 260 0.86 22.39 -18.05
CA LEU A 260 0.76 23.19 -19.28
C LEU A 260 -0.42 24.16 -19.24
N GLU A 261 -1.56 23.78 -18.67
CA GLU A 261 -2.73 24.66 -18.52
C GLU A 261 -2.47 25.85 -17.59
N ILE A 262 -1.76 25.64 -16.48
CA ILE A 262 -1.42 26.73 -15.54
C ILE A 262 -0.14 27.51 -15.94
N GLY A 263 0.61 27.03 -16.94
CA GLY A 263 1.83 27.67 -17.43
C GLY A 263 3.05 27.53 -16.51
N GLU A 264 3.04 26.56 -15.58
CA GLU A 264 4.11 26.36 -14.59
C GLU A 264 5.20 25.42 -15.10
N SER A 265 6.46 25.81 -14.91
CA SER A 265 7.62 25.00 -15.32
C SER A 265 8.14 24.14 -14.16
N LEU A 266 7.37 23.11 -13.78
CA LEU A 266 7.82 22.10 -12.83
C LEU A 266 8.44 20.89 -13.56
N ASN A 267 9.57 20.41 -13.06
CA ASN A 267 10.25 19.23 -13.60
C ASN A 267 9.48 17.96 -13.22
N LEU A 268 8.85 17.31 -14.20
CA LEU A 268 8.24 16.00 -14.03
C LEU A 268 9.25 14.90 -14.35
N CYS A 269 9.30 13.87 -13.51
CA CYS A 269 10.13 12.67 -13.68
C CYS A 269 9.30 11.44 -13.30
N VAL A 270 9.48 10.33 -14.02
CA VAL A 270 8.91 9.03 -13.65
C VAL A 270 10.07 8.10 -13.26
N VAL A 271 9.92 7.40 -12.14
CA VAL A 271 10.90 6.40 -11.70
C VAL A 271 10.37 5.02 -12.03
N GLN A 272 11.18 4.23 -12.73
CA GLN A 272 10.88 2.86 -13.16
C GLN A 272 11.91 1.88 -12.59
N THR A 273 11.61 0.58 -12.65
CA THR A 273 12.58 -0.49 -12.35
C THR A 273 12.91 -1.24 -13.64
N ALA A 274 13.91 -2.14 -13.60
CA ALA A 274 14.25 -3.00 -14.74
C ALA A 274 13.10 -3.93 -15.21
N TYR A 275 12.03 -4.09 -14.42
CA TYR A 275 10.83 -4.85 -14.80
C TYR A 275 9.83 -4.06 -15.66
N ALA A 276 10.07 -2.76 -15.87
CA ALA A 276 9.22 -1.92 -16.69
C ALA A 276 9.24 -2.34 -18.16
N ASN A 277 8.10 -2.24 -18.85
CA ASN A 277 8.05 -2.48 -20.28
C ASN A 277 8.79 -1.34 -21.02
N GLY A 278 9.80 -1.65 -21.82
CA GLY A 278 10.60 -0.66 -22.54
C GLY A 278 9.79 0.30 -23.43
N SER A 279 8.62 -0.12 -23.92
CA SER A 279 7.71 0.76 -24.67
C SER A 279 7.12 1.89 -23.81
N SER A 280 6.96 1.67 -22.49
CA SER A 280 6.51 2.71 -21.56
C SER A 280 7.59 3.75 -21.31
N THR A 281 8.85 3.32 -21.19
CA THR A 281 10.02 4.19 -21.10
C THR A 281 10.17 5.01 -22.37
N GLN A 282 10.09 4.37 -23.54
CA GLN A 282 10.11 5.05 -24.84
C GLN A 282 8.97 6.07 -24.97
N TYR A 283 7.75 5.74 -24.53
CA TYR A 283 6.64 6.69 -24.52
C TYR A 283 6.92 7.91 -23.63
N LEU A 284 7.49 7.71 -22.43
CA LEU A 284 7.85 8.80 -21.51
C LEU A 284 8.91 9.73 -22.11
N GLU A 285 9.97 9.17 -22.67
CA GLU A 285 11.10 9.94 -23.20
C GLU A 285 10.81 10.56 -24.58
N GLU A 286 10.22 9.79 -25.50
CA GLU A 286 10.05 10.20 -26.90
C GLU A 286 8.75 10.97 -27.14
N VAL A 287 7.64 10.58 -26.52
CA VAL A 287 6.33 11.22 -26.72
C VAL A 287 6.09 12.27 -25.64
N MET A 288 6.19 11.90 -24.37
CA MET A 288 5.90 12.79 -23.25
C MET A 288 7.01 13.80 -22.98
N LYS A 289 8.25 13.56 -23.45
CA LYS A 289 9.43 14.39 -23.13
C LYS A 289 9.62 14.58 -21.61
N VAL A 290 9.31 13.53 -20.86
CA VAL A 290 9.45 13.44 -19.41
C VAL A 290 10.68 12.57 -19.12
N PHE A 291 11.49 12.96 -18.14
CA PHE A 291 12.64 12.14 -17.76
C PHE A 291 12.17 10.82 -17.13
N SER A 292 12.68 9.70 -17.64
CA SER A 292 12.58 8.41 -16.95
C SER A 292 13.89 8.14 -16.21
N HIS A 293 13.80 7.58 -15.00
CA HIS A 293 14.96 7.15 -14.22
C HIS A 293 14.78 5.71 -13.75
N PHE A 294 15.81 4.88 -13.95
CA PHE A 294 15.80 3.50 -13.50
C PHE A 294 16.43 3.37 -12.12
N TYR A 295 15.62 2.94 -11.14
CA TYR A 295 16.14 2.50 -9.86
C TYR A 295 16.37 0.98 -9.87
N LEU A 296 17.59 0.56 -9.52
CA LEU A 296 17.89 -0.86 -9.36
C LEU A 296 17.44 -1.31 -7.97
N LEU A 297 16.28 -1.96 -7.91
CA LEU A 297 15.84 -2.67 -6.71
C LEU A 297 16.73 -3.91 -6.53
N VAL A 298 17.81 -3.76 -5.77
CA VAL A 298 18.61 -4.89 -5.28
C VAL A 298 17.73 -5.61 -4.27
N VAL A 299 16.92 -6.55 -4.75
CA VAL A 299 16.24 -7.51 -3.88
C VAL A 299 17.31 -8.45 -3.36
N SER A 300 17.87 -8.10 -2.20
CA SER A 300 18.70 -8.99 -1.39
C SER A 300 17.82 -10.13 -0.87
N CYS A 301 17.56 -11.13 -1.72
CA CYS A 301 17.11 -12.44 -1.25
C CYS A 301 18.25 -13.07 -0.45
N LEU A 302 18.15 -12.97 0.88
CA LEU A 302 18.79 -13.86 1.84
C LEU A 302 17.86 -15.05 2.10
#